data_AF-A0A937RCM9-F1
#
_entry.id   AF-A0A937RCM9-F1
#
_cell.length_a   1.000
_cell.length_b   1.000
_cell.length_c   1.000
_cell.angle_alpha   90.00
_cell.angle_beta   90.00
_cell.angle_gamma   90.00
#
_symmetry.space_group_name_H-M   'P 1'
#
loop_
_entity.id
_entity.type
_entity.pdbx_description
1 polymer ?
#
loop_
_entity_poly.entity_id
_entity_poly.type
_entity_poly.pdbx_seq_one_letter_code
_entity_poly.pdbx_strand_id
1 'polypeptide(L)'
;MKIAFVGKGGSGKTTLSALLCRHLAALGHPVLAIDADINQHLGAALGLDDEATPVPLGEHLREIKDYLRGDNPRVPSADVMVKTTPPGTGSRLLTLSAANPVWARFGLDAGGVRLLATGAFTEEDLGVSCFHAKTGAVELLLNHLVDGPGEYVVVDMTAGADSFASGLFTRFDHTFLVCEPTRKGVSVYRQYREYSADFGITVSVLGNKITDAEDVAFLRDAVGDDLLACFTQSTPVRAMEQGRPFGMDDLEPENRSALAAAQTAVDGTVRDWDRFVAQMHAIHLRNARAWANDATGVDLAEQIDPGFRYPTGEAEAAAPPAAPFSAGSRPLTALTV
;
A
#
# COMPACT_ATOMS: atom_id res chain seq x y z
N MET A 1 -2.52 -8.57 -7.64
CA MET A 1 -2.89 -7.19 -7.98
C MET A 1 -2.54 -6.23 -6.85
N LYS A 2 -1.87 -5.11 -7.17
CA LYS A 2 -1.54 -4.02 -6.24
C LYS A 2 -2.62 -2.94 -6.28
N ILE A 3 -3.26 -2.69 -5.15
CA ILE A 3 -4.44 -1.83 -5.01
C ILE A 3 -4.16 -0.73 -4.01
N ALA A 4 -4.52 0.51 -4.34
CA ALA A 4 -4.54 1.62 -3.39
C ALA A 4 -5.96 2.08 -3.07
N PHE A 5 -6.19 2.46 -1.81
CA PHE A 5 -7.38 3.21 -1.39
C PHE A 5 -6.99 4.64 -1.05
N VAL A 6 -7.56 5.61 -1.78
CA VAL A 6 -7.27 7.04 -1.64
C VAL A 6 -8.60 7.81 -1.56
N GLY A 7 -8.59 9.00 -0.95
CA GLY A 7 -9.82 9.78 -0.76
C GLY A 7 -9.65 10.87 0.29
N LYS A 8 -10.74 11.60 0.56
CA LYS A 8 -10.75 12.62 1.62
C LYS A 8 -10.67 11.96 3.00
N GLY A 9 -10.09 12.67 3.98
CA GLY A 9 -10.20 12.30 5.38
C GLY A 9 -11.66 12.03 5.80
N GLY A 10 -11.88 10.89 6.46
CA GLY A 10 -13.21 10.44 6.89
C GLY A 10 -14.13 9.92 5.78
N SER A 11 -13.67 9.75 4.53
CA SER A 11 -14.51 9.19 3.45
C SER A 11 -14.80 7.70 3.60
N GLY A 12 -14.08 7.00 4.48
CA GLY A 12 -14.24 5.55 4.73
C GLY A 12 -13.25 4.65 4.00
N LYS A 13 -12.08 5.18 3.60
CA LYS A 13 -11.00 4.42 2.92
C LYS A 13 -10.62 3.15 3.67
N THR A 14 -10.21 3.30 4.93
CA THR A 14 -9.79 2.21 5.82
C THR A 14 -10.86 1.14 5.97
N THR A 15 -12.12 1.56 6.17
CA THR A 15 -13.25 0.64 6.27
C THR A 15 -13.46 -0.13 4.96
N LEU A 16 -13.46 0.56 3.80
CA LEU A 16 -13.64 -0.12 2.51
C LEU A 16 -12.44 -1.00 2.13
N SER A 17 -11.21 -0.60 2.45
CA SER A 17 -10.02 -1.43 2.26
C SER A 17 -10.07 -2.68 3.14
N ALA A 18 -10.48 -2.54 4.41
CA ALA A 18 -10.68 -3.68 5.31
C ALA A 18 -11.77 -4.63 4.79
N LEU A 19 -12.91 -4.08 4.34
CA LEU A 19 -13.99 -4.89 3.75
C LEU A 19 -13.54 -5.65 2.51
N LEU A 20 -12.75 -5.02 1.63
CA LEU A 20 -12.19 -5.71 0.46
C LEU A 20 -11.21 -6.81 0.89
N CYS A 21 -10.30 -6.54 1.84
CA CYS A 21 -9.38 -7.54 2.37
C CYS A 21 -10.12 -8.75 2.96
N ARG A 22 -11.14 -8.51 3.79
CA ARG A 22 -11.95 -9.56 4.42
C ARG A 22 -12.74 -10.36 3.39
N HIS A 23 -13.30 -9.70 2.39
CA HIS A 23 -13.97 -10.35 1.26
C HIS A 23 -13.03 -11.28 0.50
N LEU A 24 -11.84 -10.80 0.15
CA LEU A 24 -10.83 -11.58 -0.58
C LEU A 24 -10.30 -12.76 0.26
N ALA A 25 -10.04 -12.55 1.55
CA ALA A 25 -9.58 -13.60 2.45
C ALA A 25 -10.67 -14.67 2.69
N ALA A 26 -11.94 -14.27 2.80
CA ALA A 26 -13.07 -15.20 2.91
C ALA A 26 -13.24 -16.08 1.66
N LEU A 27 -12.81 -15.60 0.49
CA LEU A 27 -12.75 -16.37 -0.75
C LEU A 27 -11.49 -17.24 -0.88
N GLY A 28 -10.59 -17.20 0.11
CA GLY A 28 -9.36 -18.01 0.15
C GLY A 28 -8.18 -17.42 -0.63
N HIS A 29 -8.24 -16.13 -1.02
CA HIS A 29 -7.13 -15.48 -1.71
C HIS A 29 -6.01 -15.08 -0.74
N PRO A 30 -4.72 -15.16 -1.14
CA PRO A 30 -3.63 -14.53 -0.39
C PRO A 30 -3.77 -13.00 -0.41
N VAL A 31 -3.87 -12.39 0.78
CA VAL A 31 -4.01 -10.94 0.93
C VAL A 31 -2.88 -10.38 1.80
N LEU A 32 -2.18 -9.38 1.25
CA LEU A 32 -1.28 -8.50 1.99
C LEU A 32 -1.95 -7.13 2.15
N ALA A 33 -2.28 -6.75 3.37
CA ALA A 33 -2.76 -5.41 3.71
C ALA A 33 -1.60 -4.58 4.26
N ILE A 34 -1.45 -3.34 3.77
CA ILE A 34 -0.46 -2.38 4.28
C ILE A 34 -1.20 -1.13 4.75
N ASP A 35 -1.14 -0.88 6.05
CA ASP A 35 -1.63 0.37 6.64
C ASP A 35 -0.55 1.45 6.48
N ALA A 36 -0.80 2.35 5.53
CA ALA A 36 0.03 3.51 5.24
C ALA A 36 -0.72 4.82 5.51
N ASP A 37 -1.79 4.78 6.31
CA ASP A 37 -2.46 5.96 6.86
C ASP A 37 -1.76 6.37 8.17
N ILE A 38 -1.74 7.66 8.46
CA ILE A 38 -1.14 8.21 9.69
C ILE A 38 -1.84 7.69 10.96
N ASN A 39 -3.14 7.39 10.87
CA ASN A 39 -3.94 7.02 12.04
C ASN A 39 -3.87 5.52 12.38
N GLN A 40 -3.45 4.68 11.44
CA GLN A 40 -3.23 3.23 11.60
C GLN A 40 -4.42 2.44 12.17
N HIS A 41 -5.59 2.60 11.54
CA HIS A 41 -6.82 1.93 11.98
C HIS A 41 -7.15 0.65 11.20
N LEU A 42 -6.34 0.25 10.20
CA LEU A 42 -6.65 -0.91 9.36
C LEU A 42 -6.63 -2.22 10.16
N GLY A 43 -5.75 -2.34 11.16
CA GLY A 43 -5.68 -3.51 12.03
C GLY A 43 -6.97 -3.75 12.81
N ALA A 44 -7.47 -2.71 13.48
CA ALA A 44 -8.75 -2.75 14.20
C ALA A 44 -9.91 -3.05 13.25
N ALA A 45 -9.94 -2.43 12.06
CA ALA A 45 -10.97 -2.67 11.05
C ALA A 45 -10.95 -4.11 10.48
N LEU A 46 -9.80 -4.80 10.51
CA LEU A 46 -9.68 -6.22 10.17
C LEU A 46 -10.10 -7.15 11.32
N GLY A 47 -10.23 -6.62 12.54
CA GLY A 47 -10.64 -7.36 13.74
C GLY A 47 -9.48 -7.76 14.64
N LEU A 48 -8.33 -7.10 14.55
CA LEU A 48 -7.28 -7.24 15.56
C LEU A 48 -7.69 -6.54 16.86
N ASP A 49 -7.32 -7.16 17.98
CA ASP A 49 -7.44 -6.53 19.29
C ASP A 49 -6.50 -5.31 19.38
N ASP A 50 -6.88 -4.30 20.16
CA ASP A 50 -6.11 -3.04 20.31
C ASP A 50 -4.66 -3.26 20.80
N GLU A 51 -4.38 -4.39 21.47
CA GLU A 51 -3.04 -4.75 21.94
C GLU A 51 -2.14 -5.33 20.82
N ALA A 52 -2.74 -5.80 19.72
CA ALA A 52 -2.05 -6.47 18.62
C ALA A 52 -1.71 -5.47 17.50
N THR A 53 -0.56 -4.81 17.63
CA THR A 53 -0.07 -3.85 16.62
C THR A 53 1.09 -4.43 15.81
N PRO A 54 1.08 -4.34 14.46
CA PRO A 54 2.22 -4.72 13.64
C PRO A 54 3.46 -3.90 13.99
N VAL A 55 4.64 -4.48 13.80
CA VAL A 55 5.88 -3.75 14.03
C VAL A 55 6.03 -2.64 12.97
N PRO A 56 6.26 -1.38 13.37
CA PRO A 56 6.42 -0.24 12.47
C PRO A 56 7.51 -0.44 11.41
N LEU A 57 7.12 -0.55 10.13
CA LEU A 57 8.11 -0.64 9.04
C LEU A 57 9.03 0.59 8.98
N GLY A 58 8.50 1.78 9.27
CA GLY A 58 9.23 3.05 9.19
C GLY A 58 10.41 3.16 10.16
N GLU A 59 10.33 2.49 11.32
CA GLU A 59 11.39 2.47 12.34
C GLU A 59 12.50 1.47 12.01
N HIS A 60 12.21 0.52 11.13
CA HIS A 60 13.12 -0.56 10.72
C HIS A 60 13.59 -0.42 9.27
N LEU A 61 13.61 0.80 8.73
CA LEU A 61 13.88 1.03 7.30
C LEU A 61 15.28 0.52 6.87
N ARG A 62 16.31 0.66 7.73
CA ARG A 62 17.65 0.17 7.41
C ARG A 62 17.69 -1.35 7.28
N GLU A 63 17.02 -2.05 8.20
CA GLU A 63 16.88 -3.50 8.22
C GLU A 63 16.16 -4.01 6.95
N ILE A 64 15.07 -3.34 6.56
CA ILE A 64 14.34 -3.64 5.32
C ILE A 64 15.24 -3.42 4.09
N LYS A 65 15.95 -2.29 4.02
CA LYS A 65 16.87 -1.98 2.91
C LYS A 65 17.99 -3.02 2.79
N ASP A 66 18.61 -3.39 3.89
CA ASP A 66 19.68 -4.39 3.91
C ASP A 66 19.19 -5.77 3.44
N TYR A 67 17.95 -6.13 3.77
CA TYR A 67 17.33 -7.33 3.24
C TYR A 67 17.08 -7.24 1.73
N LEU A 68 16.38 -6.18 1.28
CA LEU A 68 15.93 -6.00 -0.10
C LEU A 68 17.07 -5.80 -1.10
N ARG A 69 18.12 -5.06 -0.73
CA ARG A 69 19.28 -4.86 -1.62
C ARG A 69 19.98 -6.16 -1.97
N GLY A 70 19.87 -7.18 -1.12
CA GLY A 70 20.51 -8.47 -1.37
C GLY A 70 22.01 -8.32 -1.59
N ASP A 71 22.48 -9.00 -2.62
CA ASP A 71 23.85 -8.92 -3.11
C ASP A 71 23.94 -8.08 -4.39
N ASN A 72 22.98 -7.17 -4.61
CA ASN A 72 22.96 -6.29 -5.78
C ASN A 72 24.23 -5.43 -5.83
N PRO A 73 25.11 -5.61 -6.83
CA PRO A 73 26.40 -4.91 -6.87
C PRO A 73 26.24 -3.41 -7.11
N ARG A 74 25.08 -2.96 -7.61
CA ARG A 74 24.78 -1.54 -7.83
C ARG A 74 24.27 -0.84 -6.57
N VAL A 75 23.88 -1.59 -5.54
CA VAL A 75 23.41 -1.06 -4.24
C VAL A 75 24.26 -1.66 -3.11
N PRO A 76 25.50 -1.19 -2.93
CA PRO A 76 26.47 -1.81 -2.02
C PRO A 76 26.10 -1.70 -0.54
N SER A 77 25.24 -0.74 -0.15
CA SER A 77 24.79 -0.56 1.23
C SER A 77 23.37 0.02 1.30
N ALA A 78 22.72 -0.16 2.45
CA ALA A 78 21.43 0.48 2.74
C ALA A 78 21.51 2.02 2.79
N ASP A 79 22.70 2.58 3.01
CA ASP A 79 22.92 4.02 3.16
C ASP A 79 22.78 4.76 1.83
N VAL A 80 23.03 4.09 0.70
CA VAL A 80 22.82 4.62 -0.66
C VAL A 80 21.48 4.20 -1.27
N MET A 81 20.63 3.50 -0.51
CA MET A 81 19.31 3.07 -0.97
C MET A 81 18.27 4.11 -0.55
N VAL A 82 17.60 4.75 -1.50
CA VAL A 82 16.44 5.64 -1.26
C VAL A 82 15.12 4.93 -1.57
N LYS A 83 13.98 5.51 -1.16
CA LYS A 83 12.66 4.84 -1.30
C LYS A 83 12.26 4.48 -2.74
N THR A 84 12.85 5.17 -3.71
CA THR A 84 12.63 4.95 -5.14
C THR A 84 13.63 3.98 -5.77
N THR A 85 14.57 3.42 -5.00
CA THR A 85 15.62 2.53 -5.54
C THR A 85 14.97 1.30 -6.17
N PRO A 86 15.21 1.04 -7.47
CA PRO A 86 14.65 -0.12 -8.15
C PRO A 86 15.39 -1.40 -7.73
N PRO A 87 14.73 -2.58 -7.80
CA PRO A 87 15.45 -3.84 -7.77
C PRO A 87 16.35 -3.98 -9.00
N GLY A 88 17.40 -4.77 -8.86
CA GLY A 88 18.28 -5.19 -9.95
C GLY A 88 18.77 -6.61 -9.73
N THR A 89 19.65 -7.09 -10.61
CA THR A 89 20.32 -8.39 -10.43
C THR A 89 20.97 -8.46 -9.04
N GLY A 90 20.65 -9.49 -8.26
CA GLY A 90 21.14 -9.67 -6.89
C GLY A 90 20.25 -9.07 -5.79
N SER A 91 19.28 -8.22 -6.13
CA SER A 91 18.25 -7.77 -5.17
C SER A 91 17.38 -8.94 -4.74
N ARG A 92 16.90 -8.92 -3.49
CA ARG A 92 15.89 -9.87 -3.02
C ARG A 92 14.50 -9.37 -3.38
N LEU A 93 13.74 -10.23 -4.03
CA LEU A 93 12.33 -9.99 -4.32
C LEU A 93 11.46 -10.68 -3.28
N LEU A 94 10.31 -10.09 -3.01
CA LEU A 94 9.29 -10.60 -2.09
C LEU A 94 8.14 -11.20 -2.90
N THR A 95 7.58 -12.30 -2.43
CA THR A 95 6.29 -12.86 -2.90
C THR A 95 5.34 -12.99 -1.72
N LEU A 96 4.03 -13.11 -1.98
CA LEU A 96 3.03 -13.18 -0.91
C LEU A 96 3.02 -14.55 -0.21
N SER A 97 3.15 -15.62 -1.00
CA SER A 97 3.09 -17.01 -0.55
C SER A 97 4.35 -17.51 0.15
N ALA A 98 5.54 -17.05 -0.23
CA ALA A 98 6.78 -17.54 0.36
C ALA A 98 7.05 -16.94 1.76
N ALA A 99 7.40 -17.79 2.72
CA ALA A 99 7.91 -17.33 4.01
C ALA A 99 9.24 -16.59 3.81
N ASN A 100 9.39 -15.43 4.45
CA ASN A 100 10.63 -14.67 4.44
C ASN A 100 10.79 -13.85 5.73
N PRO A 101 12.00 -13.36 6.03
CA PRO A 101 12.26 -12.58 7.25
C PRO A 101 11.38 -11.35 7.40
N VAL A 102 11.03 -10.66 6.31
CA VAL A 102 10.17 -9.45 6.36
C VAL A 102 8.77 -9.84 6.85
N TRP A 103 8.15 -10.87 6.28
CA TRP A 103 6.85 -11.35 6.72
C TRP A 103 6.86 -11.88 8.15
N ALA A 104 7.90 -12.62 8.53
CA ALA A 104 8.03 -13.16 9.89
C ALA A 104 8.23 -12.06 10.95
N ARG A 105 8.87 -10.95 10.59
CA ARG A 105 9.23 -9.87 11.51
C ARG A 105 8.17 -8.80 11.66
N PHE A 106 7.52 -8.44 10.55
CA PHE A 106 6.61 -7.29 10.46
C PHE A 106 5.16 -7.69 10.18
N GLY A 107 4.93 -8.91 9.68
CA GLY A 107 3.60 -9.42 9.35
C GLY A 107 2.84 -9.87 10.58
N LEU A 108 1.60 -9.41 10.69
CA LEU A 108 0.63 -9.89 11.68
C LEU A 108 -0.56 -10.50 10.93
N ASP A 109 -1.02 -11.68 11.34
CA ASP A 109 -2.24 -12.27 10.76
C ASP A 109 -3.48 -11.64 11.39
N ALA A 110 -4.35 -11.09 10.55
CA ALA A 110 -5.62 -10.48 10.92
C ALA A 110 -6.75 -11.19 10.18
N GLY A 111 -7.15 -12.35 10.68
CA GLY A 111 -8.26 -13.12 10.11
C GLY A 111 -7.96 -13.66 8.71
N GLY A 112 -6.74 -14.17 8.48
CA GLY A 112 -6.29 -14.66 7.17
C GLY A 112 -5.75 -13.58 6.22
N VAL A 113 -5.67 -12.33 6.69
CA VAL A 113 -5.01 -11.23 5.99
C VAL A 113 -3.66 -10.97 6.65
N ARG A 114 -2.56 -10.97 5.88
CA ARG A 114 -1.28 -10.51 6.40
C ARG A 114 -1.27 -8.98 6.45
N LEU A 115 -1.21 -8.41 7.64
CA LEU A 115 -1.15 -6.98 7.88
C LEU A 115 0.28 -6.52 8.14
N LEU A 116 0.66 -5.41 7.49
CA LEU A 116 1.82 -4.58 7.80
C LEU A 116 1.36 -3.17 8.13
N ALA A 117 2.16 -2.43 8.90
CA ALA A 117 1.90 -1.02 9.18
C ALA A 117 3.18 -0.19 9.06
N THR A 118 3.06 1.06 8.59
CA THR A 118 4.22 1.96 8.50
C THR A 118 4.76 2.44 9.86
N GLY A 119 3.98 2.28 10.93
CA GLY A 119 4.14 3.00 12.20
C GLY A 119 3.48 4.38 12.24
N ALA A 120 2.78 4.69 13.33
CA ALA A 120 2.27 6.02 13.65
C ALA A 120 3.43 7.00 13.92
N PHE A 121 3.15 8.30 14.00
CA PHE A 121 4.16 9.24 14.50
C PHE A 121 4.50 8.97 15.97
N THR A 122 5.79 8.92 16.30
CA THR A 122 6.25 8.92 17.70
C THR A 122 6.46 10.35 18.19
N GLU A 123 6.57 10.56 19.51
CA GLU A 123 6.89 11.88 20.05
C GLU A 123 8.22 12.44 19.51
N GLU A 124 9.18 11.57 19.18
CA GLU A 124 10.47 11.93 18.59
C GLU A 124 10.35 12.40 17.13
N ASP A 125 9.28 12.00 16.43
CA ASP A 125 9.00 12.45 15.06
C ASP A 125 8.32 13.82 15.00
N LEU A 126 7.67 14.24 16.09
CA LEU A 126 6.87 15.46 16.12
C LEU A 126 7.74 16.70 15.93
N GLY A 127 7.62 17.33 14.75
CA GLY A 127 8.36 18.54 14.39
C GLY A 127 9.75 18.29 13.81
N VAL A 128 10.17 17.03 13.65
CA VAL A 128 11.51 16.65 13.17
C VAL A 128 11.47 15.83 11.88
N SER A 129 10.55 14.87 11.77
CA SER A 129 10.45 13.98 10.61
C SER A 129 9.08 14.10 9.93
N CYS A 130 9.08 14.06 8.59
CA CYS A 130 7.83 14.07 7.82
C CYS A 130 7.34 12.63 7.61
N PHE A 131 6.04 12.38 7.65
CA PHE A 131 5.42 11.05 7.47
C PHE A 131 5.89 10.33 6.19
N HIS A 132 6.25 11.11 5.17
CA HIS A 132 6.82 10.62 3.91
C HIS A 132 8.12 9.80 4.04
N ALA A 133 8.81 9.90 5.18
CA ALA A 133 9.95 9.04 5.49
C ALA A 133 9.47 7.60 5.83
N LYS A 134 8.35 7.46 6.54
CA LYS A 134 7.79 6.16 6.95
C LYS A 134 7.12 5.42 5.79
N THR A 135 6.43 6.13 4.89
CA THR A 135 5.87 5.52 3.67
C THR A 135 6.95 5.06 2.67
N GLY A 136 8.21 5.47 2.87
CA GLY A 136 9.33 4.99 2.06
C GLY A 136 9.54 3.48 2.16
N ALA A 137 9.20 2.84 3.29
CA ALA A 137 9.23 1.39 3.40
C ALA A 137 8.19 0.73 2.47
N VAL A 138 6.99 1.30 2.38
CA VAL A 138 5.92 0.78 1.50
C VAL A 138 6.35 0.86 0.03
N GLU A 139 6.90 2.00 -0.39
CA GLU A 139 7.38 2.18 -1.76
C GLU A 139 8.51 1.19 -2.10
N LEU A 140 9.46 0.98 -1.18
CA LEU A 140 10.51 -0.03 -1.35
C LEU A 140 9.96 -1.45 -1.44
N LEU A 141 9.04 -1.83 -0.55
CA LEU A 141 8.41 -3.14 -0.57
C LEU A 141 7.67 -3.34 -1.90
N LEU A 142 6.85 -2.39 -2.34
CA LEU A 142 6.11 -2.47 -3.60
C LEU A 142 7.02 -2.57 -4.84
N ASN A 143 8.17 -1.86 -4.83
CA ASN A 143 9.19 -1.99 -5.87
C ASN A 143 9.83 -3.38 -5.87
N HIS A 144 9.94 -4.06 -4.73
CA HIS A 144 10.59 -5.38 -4.65
C HIS A 144 9.57 -6.54 -4.57
N LEU A 145 8.28 -6.25 -4.67
CA LEU A 145 7.20 -7.23 -4.53
C LEU A 145 6.75 -7.75 -5.89
N VAL A 146 6.74 -9.07 -6.01
CA VAL A 146 6.21 -9.84 -7.14
C VAL A 146 5.00 -10.61 -6.65
N ASP A 147 3.83 -10.10 -6.99
CA ASP A 147 2.55 -10.73 -6.70
C ASP A 147 2.01 -11.46 -7.94
N GLY A 148 1.52 -12.68 -7.73
CA GLY A 148 1.00 -13.57 -8.78
C GLY A 148 -0.49 -13.39 -9.06
N PRO A 149 -1.04 -14.16 -10.03
CA PRO A 149 -2.47 -14.23 -10.28
C PRO A 149 -3.24 -14.65 -9.01
N GLY A 150 -4.32 -13.92 -8.69
CA GLY A 150 -5.16 -14.22 -7.52
C GLY A 150 -4.53 -13.89 -6.16
N GLU A 151 -3.35 -13.26 -6.14
CA GLU A 151 -2.75 -12.66 -4.94
C GLU A 151 -3.06 -11.16 -4.90
N TYR A 152 -3.36 -10.59 -3.73
CA TYR A 152 -3.79 -9.19 -3.62
C TYR A 152 -2.96 -8.43 -2.60
N VAL A 153 -2.53 -7.23 -2.98
CA VAL A 153 -1.82 -6.28 -2.13
C VAL A 153 -2.69 -5.04 -2.01
N VAL A 154 -3.24 -4.79 -0.82
CA VAL A 154 -4.13 -3.67 -0.55
C VAL A 154 -3.42 -2.67 0.34
N VAL A 155 -3.28 -1.43 -0.13
CA VAL A 155 -2.65 -0.35 0.63
C VAL A 155 -3.69 0.71 0.99
N ASP A 156 -3.95 0.87 2.28
CA ASP A 156 -4.74 1.99 2.80
C ASP A 156 -3.83 3.21 2.91
N MET A 157 -4.09 4.25 2.11
CA MET A 157 -3.24 5.42 2.04
C MET A 157 -3.77 6.54 2.93
N THR A 158 -2.89 7.44 3.38
CA THR A 158 -3.30 8.73 3.95
C THR A 158 -4.23 9.50 3.00
N ALA A 159 -5.10 10.33 3.58
CA ALA A 159 -6.00 11.17 2.82
C ALA A 159 -5.28 12.15 1.87
N GLY A 160 -5.86 12.37 0.68
CA GLY A 160 -5.38 13.37 -0.27
C GLY A 160 -4.37 12.87 -1.30
N ALA A 161 -3.61 13.80 -1.87
CA ALA A 161 -2.66 13.58 -2.96
C ALA A 161 -1.22 13.32 -2.47
N ASP A 162 -1.05 12.90 -1.20
CA ASP A 162 0.27 12.72 -0.57
C ASP A 162 1.11 11.64 -1.29
N SER A 163 0.46 10.68 -1.93
CA SER A 163 1.12 9.68 -2.78
C SER A 163 1.86 10.28 -3.98
N PHE A 164 1.53 11.49 -4.42
CA PHE A 164 2.25 12.24 -5.47
C PHE A 164 3.46 13.02 -4.95
N ALA A 165 3.60 13.19 -3.63
CA ALA A 165 4.85 13.69 -3.04
C ALA A 165 5.99 12.65 -3.21
N SER A 166 5.66 11.42 -3.60
CA SER A 166 6.62 10.41 -4.07
C SER A 166 6.16 9.73 -5.36
N GLY A 167 6.87 8.70 -5.79
CA GLY A 167 6.46 7.85 -6.90
C GLY A 167 5.34 6.88 -6.58
N LEU A 168 4.89 6.83 -5.33
CA LEU A 168 4.08 5.73 -4.79
C LEU A 168 2.78 5.53 -5.58
N PHE A 169 2.15 6.60 -6.07
CA PHE A 169 0.94 6.50 -6.89
C PHE A 169 1.10 5.69 -8.19
N THR A 170 2.34 5.51 -8.68
CA THR A 170 2.66 4.69 -9.88
C THR A 170 2.99 3.24 -9.54
N ARG A 171 2.77 2.80 -8.30
CA ARG A 171 3.07 1.44 -7.81
C ARG A 171 1.85 0.53 -7.73
N PHE A 172 0.70 1.03 -8.12
CA PHE A 172 -0.57 0.32 -8.04
C PHE A 172 -1.05 -0.04 -9.44
N ASP A 173 -1.59 -1.25 -9.57
CA ASP A 173 -2.30 -1.68 -10.78
C ASP A 173 -3.65 -0.96 -10.88
N HIS A 174 -4.32 -0.79 -9.73
CA HIS A 174 -5.64 -0.16 -9.63
C HIS A 174 -5.72 0.74 -8.39
N THR A 175 -6.25 1.95 -8.57
CA THR A 175 -6.49 2.89 -7.46
C THR A 175 -7.98 3.13 -7.29
N PHE A 176 -8.50 2.83 -6.11
CA PHE A 176 -9.85 3.18 -5.70
C PHE A 176 -9.89 4.54 -5.01
N LEU A 177 -10.67 5.47 -5.55
CA LEU A 177 -10.99 6.73 -4.90
C LEU A 177 -12.33 6.64 -4.17
N VAL A 178 -12.28 6.75 -2.84
CA VAL A 178 -13.47 6.68 -2.00
C VAL A 178 -14.07 8.07 -1.85
N CYS A 179 -15.27 8.24 -2.42
CA CYS A 179 -15.97 9.52 -2.48
C CYS A 179 -17.30 9.47 -1.74
N GLU A 180 -17.49 10.43 -0.83
CA GLU A 180 -18.82 10.75 -0.27
C GLU A 180 -19.59 11.61 -1.28
N PRO A 181 -20.94 11.55 -1.32
CA PRO A 181 -21.79 12.32 -2.24
C PRO A 181 -21.88 13.81 -1.86
N THR A 182 -20.72 14.47 -1.80
CA THR A 182 -20.59 15.89 -1.47
C THR A 182 -19.52 16.54 -2.35
N ARG A 183 -19.63 17.85 -2.58
CA ARG A 183 -18.61 18.62 -3.34
C ARG A 183 -17.19 18.46 -2.79
N LYS A 184 -17.05 18.36 -1.46
CA LYS A 184 -15.77 18.11 -0.80
C LYS A 184 -15.32 16.65 -0.93
N GLY A 185 -16.25 15.69 -0.93
CA GLY A 185 -15.94 14.26 -1.12
C GLY A 185 -15.32 13.97 -2.50
N VAL A 186 -15.79 14.66 -3.54
CA VAL A 186 -15.30 14.48 -4.92
C VAL A 186 -14.10 15.37 -5.28
N SER A 187 -13.68 16.31 -4.43
CA SER A 187 -12.57 17.22 -4.76
C SER A 187 -11.23 16.50 -4.86
N VAL A 188 -11.00 15.51 -3.98
CA VAL A 188 -9.79 14.67 -4.02
C VAL A 188 -9.74 13.86 -5.31
N TYR A 189 -10.89 13.37 -5.80
CA TYR A 189 -10.97 12.69 -7.09
C TYR A 189 -10.49 13.56 -8.24
N ARG A 190 -10.99 14.81 -8.32
CA ARG A 190 -10.61 15.74 -9.38
C ARG A 190 -9.11 16.06 -9.37
N GLN A 191 -8.56 16.33 -8.19
CA GLN A 191 -7.12 16.59 -8.03
C GLN A 191 -6.28 15.36 -8.42
N TYR A 192 -6.69 14.18 -7.99
CA TYR A 192 -5.98 12.95 -8.29
C TYR A 192 -5.98 12.63 -9.79
N ARG A 193 -7.12 12.81 -10.47
CA ARG A 193 -7.24 12.67 -11.94
C ARG A 193 -6.34 13.66 -12.68
N GLU A 194 -6.26 14.91 -12.21
CA GLU A 194 -5.38 15.93 -12.80
C GLU A 194 -3.91 15.54 -12.68
N TYR A 195 -3.46 15.15 -11.49
CA TYR A 195 -2.04 14.83 -11.24
C TYR A 195 -1.57 13.53 -11.89
N SER A 196 -2.50 12.64 -12.21
CA SER A 196 -2.18 11.31 -12.73
C SER A 196 -2.43 11.11 -14.22
N ALA A 197 -2.96 12.13 -14.91
CA ALA A 197 -3.39 12.05 -16.31
C ALA A 197 -2.32 11.45 -17.24
N ASP A 198 -1.05 11.82 -17.03
CA ASP A 198 0.07 11.42 -17.89
C ASP A 198 0.74 10.10 -17.47
N PHE A 199 0.24 9.45 -16.42
CA PHE A 199 0.84 8.23 -15.86
C PHE A 199 0.07 6.96 -16.23
N GLY A 200 -1.06 7.07 -16.93
CA GLY A 200 -1.83 5.91 -17.38
C GLY A 200 -2.31 5.00 -16.24
N ILE A 201 -2.50 5.55 -15.05
CA ILE A 201 -2.98 4.79 -13.91
C ILE A 201 -4.46 4.40 -14.09
N THR A 202 -4.83 3.22 -13.61
CA THR A 202 -6.23 2.77 -13.62
C THR A 202 -6.90 3.30 -12.35
N VAL A 203 -7.96 4.08 -12.52
CA VAL A 203 -8.71 4.68 -11.41
C VAL A 203 -10.17 4.25 -11.49
N SER A 204 -10.75 3.92 -10.35
CA SER A 204 -12.20 3.77 -10.18
C SER A 204 -12.65 4.46 -8.89
N VAL A 205 -13.87 4.93 -8.86
CA VAL A 205 -14.49 5.60 -7.73
C VAL A 205 -15.44 4.62 -7.03
N LEU A 206 -15.26 4.50 -5.72
CA LEU A 206 -16.20 3.84 -4.83
C LEU A 206 -17.00 4.94 -4.12
N GLY A 207 -18.28 5.07 -4.48
CA GLY A 207 -19.21 5.93 -3.76
C GLY A 207 -19.48 5.35 -2.39
N ASN A 208 -19.31 6.12 -1.32
CA ASN A 208 -19.54 5.65 0.05
C ASN A 208 -20.56 6.51 0.77
N LYS A 209 -21.22 5.92 1.78
CA LYS A 209 -22.23 6.58 2.63
C LYS A 209 -23.47 7.02 1.85
N ILE A 210 -23.82 6.28 0.81
CA ILE A 210 -24.98 6.55 -0.04
C ILE A 210 -26.27 6.35 0.77
N THR A 211 -27.15 7.35 0.75
CA THR A 211 -28.47 7.27 1.40
C THR A 211 -29.60 6.98 0.41
N ASP A 212 -29.50 7.46 -0.82
CA ASP A 212 -30.57 7.38 -1.82
C ASP A 212 -30.05 7.47 -3.26
N ALA A 213 -30.98 7.50 -4.23
CA ALA A 213 -30.67 7.60 -5.64
C ALA A 213 -30.14 8.99 -6.06
N GLU A 214 -30.44 10.05 -5.32
CA GLU A 214 -29.94 11.40 -5.60
C GLU A 214 -28.43 11.47 -5.32
N ASP A 215 -27.95 10.82 -4.26
CA ASP A 215 -26.53 10.68 -3.97
C ASP A 215 -25.78 9.96 -5.11
N VAL A 216 -26.36 8.87 -5.64
CA VAL A 216 -25.78 8.14 -6.77
C VAL A 216 -25.75 9.02 -8.02
N ALA A 217 -26.84 9.75 -8.30
CA ALA A 217 -26.90 10.67 -9.43
C ALA A 217 -25.87 11.80 -9.29
N PHE A 218 -25.69 12.36 -8.10
CA PHE A 218 -24.67 13.36 -7.81
C PHE A 218 -23.26 12.83 -8.08
N LEU A 219 -22.92 11.64 -7.60
CA LEU A 219 -21.60 11.06 -7.86
C LEU A 219 -21.40 10.76 -9.35
N ARG A 220 -22.41 10.21 -10.02
CA ARG A 220 -22.35 9.92 -11.46
C ARG A 220 -22.11 11.20 -12.28
N ASP A 221 -22.79 12.30 -11.95
CA ASP A 221 -22.54 13.61 -12.56
C ASP A 221 -21.12 14.13 -12.26
N ALA A 222 -20.64 13.94 -11.04
CA ALA A 222 -19.36 14.50 -10.60
C ALA A 222 -18.12 13.74 -11.11
N VAL A 223 -18.20 12.41 -11.27
CA VAL A 223 -17.06 11.55 -11.61
C VAL A 223 -17.23 10.75 -12.89
N GLY A 224 -18.44 10.71 -13.47
CA GLY A 224 -18.72 10.06 -14.73
C GLY A 224 -18.57 8.53 -14.68
N ASP A 225 -17.93 7.98 -15.71
CA ASP A 225 -17.74 6.53 -15.88
C ASP A 225 -16.78 5.93 -14.86
N ASP A 226 -15.98 6.76 -14.18
CA ASP A 226 -15.12 6.29 -13.09
C ASP A 226 -15.96 5.78 -11.90
N LEU A 227 -17.25 6.12 -11.74
CA LEU A 227 -18.09 5.58 -10.67
C LEU A 227 -18.37 4.08 -10.87
N LEU A 228 -17.61 3.25 -10.17
CA LEU A 228 -17.66 1.80 -10.28
C LEU A 228 -18.78 1.19 -9.45
N ALA A 229 -18.81 1.49 -8.15
CA ALA A 229 -19.75 0.89 -7.21
C ALA A 229 -20.11 1.86 -6.08
N CYS A 230 -21.23 1.60 -5.42
CA CYS A 230 -21.78 2.42 -4.36
C CYS A 230 -22.03 1.58 -3.10
N PHE A 231 -21.56 2.07 -1.96
CA PHE A 231 -21.76 1.50 -0.63
C PHE A 231 -22.77 2.34 0.14
N THR A 232 -23.83 1.69 0.62
CA THR A 232 -24.86 2.34 1.43
C THR A 232 -24.42 2.44 2.89
N GLN A 233 -25.13 3.25 3.67
CA GLN A 233 -24.99 3.23 5.13
C GLN A 233 -25.28 1.83 5.68
N SER A 234 -24.29 1.22 6.32
CA SER A 234 -24.36 -0.16 6.79
C SER A 234 -24.36 -0.22 8.32
N THR A 235 -25.43 -0.77 8.88
CA THR A 235 -25.54 -1.02 10.32
C THR A 235 -24.49 -2.02 10.83
N PRO A 236 -24.26 -3.18 10.18
CA PRO A 236 -23.24 -4.14 10.62
C PRO A 236 -21.82 -3.59 10.48
N VAL A 237 -21.51 -2.81 9.43
CA VAL A 237 -20.19 -2.14 9.32
C VAL A 237 -20.02 -1.12 10.45
N ARG A 238 -21.04 -0.31 10.75
CA ARG A 238 -20.96 0.60 11.90
C ARG A 238 -20.82 -0.15 13.22
N ALA A 239 -21.44 -1.31 13.37
CA ALA A 239 -21.29 -2.14 14.55
C ALA A 239 -19.87 -2.72 14.68
N MET A 240 -19.26 -3.14 13.57
CA MET A 240 -17.85 -3.55 13.48
C MET A 240 -16.92 -2.44 13.94
N GLU A 241 -17.08 -1.23 13.42
CA GLU A 241 -16.29 -0.05 13.81
C GLU A 241 -16.52 0.36 15.28
N GLN A 242 -17.56 -0.18 15.93
CA GLN A 242 -17.81 -0.05 17.37
C GLN A 242 -17.24 -1.23 18.18
N GLY A 243 -16.43 -2.09 17.57
CA GLY A 243 -15.81 -3.26 18.19
C GLY A 243 -16.73 -4.46 18.35
N ARG A 244 -17.88 -4.51 17.65
CA ARG A 244 -18.75 -5.70 17.67
C ARG A 244 -18.28 -6.74 16.65
N PRO A 245 -18.52 -8.05 16.90
CA PRO A 245 -18.21 -9.09 15.93
C PRO A 245 -18.87 -8.83 14.57
N PHE A 246 -18.16 -9.17 13.50
CA PHE A 246 -18.61 -8.95 12.13
C PHE A 246 -18.11 -10.05 11.20
N GLY A 247 -19.02 -10.71 10.49
CA GLY A 247 -18.74 -11.64 9.39
C GLY A 247 -19.16 -11.06 8.04
N MET A 248 -18.58 -11.57 6.95
CA MET A 248 -18.97 -11.11 5.60
C MET A 248 -20.44 -11.42 5.26
N ASP A 249 -21.02 -12.43 5.92
CA ASP A 249 -22.44 -12.78 5.79
C ASP A 249 -23.38 -11.75 6.44
N ASP A 250 -22.88 -10.90 7.35
CA ASP A 250 -23.67 -9.82 7.97
C ASP A 250 -23.89 -8.64 7.02
N LEU A 251 -23.02 -8.46 6.02
CA LEU A 251 -23.06 -7.33 5.11
C LEU A 251 -24.31 -7.36 4.22
N GLU A 252 -24.89 -6.20 3.93
CA GLU A 252 -26.08 -6.12 3.07
C GLU A 252 -25.79 -6.68 1.65
N PRO A 253 -26.77 -7.33 0.97
CA PRO A 253 -26.58 -7.86 -0.38
C PRO A 253 -26.03 -6.84 -1.39
N GLU A 254 -26.48 -5.59 -1.30
CA GLU A 254 -26.04 -4.49 -2.17
C GLU A 254 -24.57 -4.14 -1.93
N ASN A 255 -24.14 -4.09 -0.66
CA ASN A 255 -22.75 -3.81 -0.29
C ASN A 255 -21.83 -5.00 -0.64
N ARG A 256 -22.30 -6.25 -0.52
CA ARG A 256 -21.58 -7.42 -1.04
C ARG A 256 -21.41 -7.37 -2.55
N SER A 257 -22.46 -6.97 -3.27
CA SER A 257 -22.41 -6.79 -4.73
C SER A 257 -21.39 -5.71 -5.12
N ALA A 258 -21.33 -4.60 -4.37
CA ALA A 258 -20.33 -3.55 -4.57
C ALA A 258 -18.89 -4.06 -4.35
N LEU A 259 -18.64 -4.91 -3.34
CA LEU A 259 -17.33 -5.55 -3.15
C LEU A 259 -16.98 -6.50 -4.29
N ALA A 260 -17.93 -7.31 -4.75
CA ALA A 260 -17.72 -8.21 -5.89
C ALA A 260 -17.41 -7.43 -7.18
N ALA A 261 -18.04 -6.27 -7.39
CA ALA A 261 -17.74 -5.38 -8.50
C ALA A 261 -16.32 -4.78 -8.38
N ALA A 262 -15.90 -4.38 -7.18
CA ALA A 262 -14.54 -3.91 -6.92
C ALA A 262 -13.50 -5.00 -7.22
N GLN A 263 -13.72 -6.23 -6.74
CA GLN A 263 -12.87 -7.39 -7.07
C GLN A 263 -12.81 -7.63 -8.57
N THR A 264 -13.97 -7.67 -9.25
CA THR A 264 -14.04 -7.90 -10.71
C THR A 264 -13.26 -6.84 -11.49
N ALA A 265 -13.34 -5.57 -11.07
CA ALA A 265 -12.58 -4.49 -11.70
C ALA A 265 -11.07 -4.64 -11.50
N VAL A 266 -10.64 -5.06 -10.31
CA VAL A 266 -9.24 -5.39 -10.04
C VAL A 266 -8.77 -6.55 -10.90
N ASP A 267 -9.51 -7.65 -10.95
CA ASP A 267 -9.15 -8.85 -11.72
C ASP A 267 -9.14 -8.59 -13.22
N GLY A 268 -9.99 -7.67 -13.70
CA GLY A 268 -10.00 -7.21 -15.09
C GLY A 268 -8.91 -6.19 -15.44
N THR A 269 -8.13 -5.71 -14.47
CA THR A 269 -7.08 -4.72 -14.73
C THR A 269 -5.87 -5.36 -15.38
N VAL A 270 -5.52 -4.88 -16.58
CA VAL A 270 -4.33 -5.34 -17.29
C VAL A 270 -3.08 -4.79 -16.63
N ARG A 271 -2.22 -5.69 -16.15
CA ARG A 271 -0.91 -5.32 -15.60
C ARG A 271 0.09 -5.04 -16.72
N ASP A 272 0.71 -3.86 -16.65
CA ASP A 272 1.79 -3.44 -17.54
C ASP A 272 3.10 -3.29 -16.76
N TRP A 273 3.88 -4.38 -16.73
CA TRP A 273 5.18 -4.41 -16.04
C TRP A 273 6.22 -3.50 -16.71
N ASP A 274 6.16 -3.30 -18.02
CA ASP A 274 7.09 -2.43 -18.74
C ASP A 274 6.85 -0.97 -18.34
N ARG A 275 5.59 -0.54 -18.29
CA ARG A 275 5.21 0.78 -17.75
C ARG A 275 5.58 0.92 -16.28
N PHE A 276 5.33 -0.09 -15.46
CA PHE A 276 5.71 -0.09 -14.04
C PHE A 276 7.22 0.17 -13.87
N VAL A 277 8.06 -0.57 -14.60
CA VAL A 277 9.53 -0.43 -14.57
C VAL A 277 9.96 0.94 -15.13
N ALA A 278 9.41 1.36 -16.27
CA ALA A 278 9.75 2.63 -16.89
C ALA A 278 9.44 3.83 -15.96
N GLN A 279 8.27 3.82 -15.31
CA GLN A 279 7.90 4.84 -14.34
C GLN A 279 8.79 4.79 -13.10
N MET A 280 9.13 3.59 -12.62
CA MET A 280 10.05 3.41 -11.50
C MET A 280 11.42 4.03 -11.78
N HIS A 281 12.00 3.74 -12.94
CA HIS A 281 13.27 4.33 -13.34
C HIS A 281 13.18 5.85 -13.50
N ALA A 282 12.13 6.36 -14.15
CA ALA A 282 11.94 7.80 -14.35
C ALA A 282 11.84 8.56 -13.01
N ILE A 283 11.06 8.04 -12.06
CA ILE A 283 10.92 8.63 -10.72
C ILE A 283 12.21 8.54 -9.93
N HIS A 284 12.92 7.41 -10.01
CA HIS A 284 14.21 7.24 -9.33
C HIS A 284 15.24 8.26 -9.85
N LEU A 285 15.38 8.41 -11.17
CA LEU A 285 16.26 9.41 -11.79
C LEU A 285 15.90 10.84 -11.39
N ARG A 286 14.59 11.14 -11.29
CA ARG A 286 14.13 12.46 -10.81
C ARG A 286 14.56 12.71 -9.37
N ASN A 287 14.45 11.71 -8.49
CA ASN A 287 14.87 11.82 -7.09
C ASN A 287 16.40 11.91 -6.94
N ALA A 288 17.13 11.09 -7.70
CA ALA A 288 18.59 11.12 -7.80
C ALA A 288 19.09 12.55 -8.07
N ARG A 289 18.57 13.18 -9.12
CA ARG A 289 18.95 14.54 -9.53
C ARG A 289 18.45 15.64 -8.60
N ALA A 290 17.29 15.45 -7.97
CA ALA A 290 16.65 16.51 -7.19
C ALA A 290 17.30 16.71 -5.80
N TRP A 291 17.77 15.63 -5.16
CA TRP A 291 18.34 15.71 -3.82
C TRP A 291 19.20 14.50 -3.44
N ALA A 292 18.90 13.32 -3.98
CA ALA A 292 19.41 12.08 -3.40
C ALA A 292 20.89 11.83 -3.74
N ASN A 293 21.38 12.30 -4.89
CA ASN A 293 22.80 12.25 -5.21
C ASN A 293 23.61 13.11 -4.23
N ASP A 294 23.15 14.32 -3.94
CA ASP A 294 23.82 15.22 -2.99
C ASP A 294 23.81 14.66 -1.57
N ALA A 295 22.68 14.05 -1.15
CA ALA A 295 22.54 13.48 0.19
C ALA A 295 23.39 12.22 0.41
N THR A 296 23.62 11.42 -0.64
CA THR A 296 24.34 10.15 -0.55
C THR A 296 25.81 10.25 -0.98
N GLY A 297 26.17 11.30 -1.72
CA GLY A 297 27.52 11.49 -2.27
C GLY A 297 27.85 10.56 -3.43
N VAL A 298 26.87 9.88 -4.03
CA VAL A 298 27.03 8.95 -5.16
C VAL A 298 26.02 9.23 -6.26
N ASP A 299 26.31 8.83 -7.50
CA ASP A 299 25.34 8.94 -8.60
C ASP A 299 24.36 7.77 -8.56
N LEU A 300 23.16 8.00 -8.01
CA LEU A 300 22.14 6.96 -7.90
C LEU A 300 21.58 6.53 -9.26
N ALA A 301 21.83 7.26 -10.35
CA ALA A 301 21.45 6.79 -11.68
C ALA A 301 22.13 5.47 -12.05
N GLU A 302 23.31 5.18 -11.49
CA GLU A 302 24.04 3.91 -11.69
C GLU A 302 23.37 2.70 -11.02
N GLN A 303 22.37 2.92 -10.16
CA GLN A 303 21.60 1.86 -9.49
C GLN A 303 20.61 1.15 -10.42
N ILE A 304 20.24 1.79 -11.54
CA ILE A 304 19.35 1.18 -12.53
C ILE A 304 20.06 0.05 -13.25
N ASP A 305 19.50 -1.15 -13.14
CA ASP A 305 19.92 -2.31 -13.92
C ASP A 305 19.10 -2.41 -15.21
N PRO A 306 19.66 -2.06 -16.39
CA PRO A 306 18.92 -2.12 -17.66
C PRO A 306 18.58 -3.56 -18.08
N GLY A 307 19.27 -4.57 -17.53
CA GLY A 307 19.04 -5.98 -17.79
C GLY A 307 17.98 -6.61 -16.90
N PHE A 308 17.62 -5.97 -15.78
CA PHE A 308 16.65 -6.51 -14.84
C PHE A 308 15.25 -6.56 -15.44
N ARG A 309 14.55 -7.68 -15.23
CA ARG A 309 13.13 -7.87 -15.54
C ARG A 309 12.48 -8.55 -14.35
N TYR A 310 11.23 -8.16 -14.04
CA TYR A 310 10.47 -8.88 -13.04
C TYR A 310 10.18 -10.31 -13.54
N PRO A 311 10.27 -11.32 -12.67
CA PRO A 311 9.89 -12.68 -13.03
C PRO A 311 8.36 -12.70 -13.22
N THR A 312 7.91 -12.82 -14.46
CA THR A 312 6.48 -12.74 -14.83
C THR A 312 5.81 -14.11 -14.95
N GLY A 313 6.34 -15.13 -14.26
CA GLY A 313 5.79 -16.49 -14.21
C GLY A 313 6.08 -17.20 -12.87
N GLU A 314 5.32 -18.28 -12.58
CA GLU A 314 5.29 -18.99 -11.29
C GLU A 314 6.64 -19.59 -10.82
N ALA A 315 7.66 -19.69 -11.69
CA ALA A 315 8.85 -20.51 -11.44
C ALA A 315 10.13 -19.75 -11.03
N GLU A 316 10.19 -18.42 -11.12
CA GLU A 316 11.48 -17.69 -10.98
C GLU A 316 11.64 -16.87 -9.69
N ALA A 317 10.61 -16.77 -8.84
CA ALA A 317 10.63 -15.88 -7.67
C ALA A 317 11.17 -16.51 -6.37
N ALA A 318 11.67 -17.75 -6.40
CA ALA A 318 12.22 -18.40 -5.21
C ALA A 318 13.66 -17.94 -4.95
N ALA A 319 13.82 -16.88 -4.16
CA ALA A 319 15.12 -16.52 -3.59
C ALA A 319 15.61 -17.64 -2.64
N PRO A 320 16.92 -17.94 -2.59
CA PRO A 320 17.47 -18.91 -1.64
C PRO A 320 17.18 -18.49 -0.19
N PRO A 321 17.08 -19.45 0.76
CA PRO A 321 16.78 -19.15 2.15
C PRO A 321 17.83 -18.19 2.73
N ALA A 322 17.38 -17.01 3.14
CA ALA A 322 18.20 -16.00 3.80
C ALA A 322 18.30 -16.28 5.30
N ALA A 323 19.41 -15.86 5.91
CA ALA A 323 19.52 -15.82 7.37
C ALA A 323 18.44 -14.88 7.96
N PRO A 324 17.82 -15.23 9.10
CA PRO A 324 16.87 -14.35 9.77
C PRO A 324 17.54 -13.03 10.16
N PHE A 325 16.74 -11.97 10.34
CA PHE A 325 17.23 -10.71 10.90
C PHE A 325 17.99 -10.99 12.20
N SER A 326 19.22 -10.47 12.32
CA SER A 326 20.03 -10.69 13.52
C SER A 326 19.34 -10.05 14.72
N ALA A 327 19.02 -10.83 15.75
CA ALA A 327 18.48 -10.30 17.01
C ALA A 327 19.54 -9.39 17.67
N GLY A 328 19.45 -8.08 17.49
CA GLY A 328 20.54 -7.20 17.89
C GLY A 328 20.24 -5.71 17.89
N SER A 329 19.37 -5.25 18.79
CA SER A 329 19.60 -4.07 19.64
C SER A 329 18.47 -3.95 20.66
N ARG A 330 18.73 -4.41 21.90
CA ARG A 330 17.90 -4.00 23.05
C ARG A 330 17.93 -2.47 23.15
N PRO A 331 16.83 -1.79 23.51
CA PRO A 331 16.89 -0.38 23.83
C PRO A 331 17.92 -0.18 24.95
N LEU A 332 18.86 0.74 24.72
CA LEU A 332 19.83 1.16 25.72
C LEU A 332 19.06 1.67 26.94
N THR A 333 19.08 0.90 28.02
CA THR A 333 18.63 1.35 29.33
C THR A 333 19.42 2.61 29.70
N ALA A 334 18.69 3.68 29.97
CA ALA A 334 19.24 4.92 30.49
C ALA A 334 20.10 4.64 31.73
N LEU A 335 21.39 4.96 31.64
CA LEU A 335 22.27 5.06 32.80
C LEU A 335 22.01 6.41 33.45
N THR A 336 21.39 6.36 34.63
CA THR A 336 21.35 7.41 35.63
C THR A 336 22.75 7.85 36.02
N VAL A 337 23.06 9.14 35.84
CA VAL A 337 23.79 10.00 36.79
C VAL A 337 23.17 11.39 36.73
#